data_AF-A0A2D4J9B0-F1
#
_entry.id   AF-A0A2D4J9B0-F1
#
_cell.length_a   1.000
_cell.length_b   1.000
_cell.length_c   1.000
_cell.angle_alpha   90.00
_cell.angle_beta   90.00
_cell.angle_gamma   90.00
#
_symmetry.space_group_name_H-M   'P 1'
#
loop_
_entity.id
_entity.type
_entity.pdbx_description
1 polymer ?
#
loop_
_entity_poly.entity_id
_entity_poly.type
_entity_poly.pdbx_seq_one_letter_code
_entity_poly.pdbx_strand_id
1 'polypeptide(L)'
;PIGHDKKYYNLAPEFSKFLNTPEVDEPIIVLASSSAIPSDAEEALKPEEKRAELALRRAHVSDAWAIRAATAASFFTRSSLRWLRHLRDTIPASNIRAHQDVAKLIATAEFSADTTFNVVKFSSRAIASQIAGLNRRLLWLRHWQADVKHRWRLASAPILENKLFGSALEPLLIETRTKKKILPSLFRRSESRSPQPFRRGSFRPFYQPYYPRFQRQPGFRQQTDRIEPGDRYRRGLHPRRQF
;
A
#
# COMPACT_ATOMS: atom_id res chain seq x y z
N PRO A 1 6.42 -14.35 -16.71
CA PRO A 1 6.59 -15.65 -16.01
C PRO A 1 7.98 -15.75 -15.37
N ILE A 2 8.07 -15.79 -14.03
CA ILE A 2 9.35 -15.89 -13.31
C ILE A 2 9.22 -16.95 -12.20
N GLY A 3 9.79 -18.14 -12.45
CA GLY A 3 10.57 -18.88 -11.45
C GLY A 3 9.85 -19.69 -10.38
N HIS A 4 8.62 -20.18 -10.58
CA HIS A 4 7.86 -20.92 -9.56
C HIS A 4 7.21 -22.23 -10.07
N ASP A 5 7.68 -22.78 -11.20
CA ASP A 5 6.90 -23.68 -12.05
C ASP A 5 6.76 -25.16 -11.61
N LYS A 6 7.21 -25.54 -10.40
CA LYS A 6 6.83 -26.81 -9.74
C LYS A 6 6.65 -26.65 -8.22
N LYS A 7 5.72 -25.79 -7.81
CA LYS A 7 5.34 -25.64 -6.39
C LYS A 7 4.26 -26.64 -5.98
N TYR A 8 4.60 -27.60 -5.12
CA TYR A 8 3.67 -28.57 -4.50
C TYR A 8 2.72 -27.95 -3.44
N TYR A 9 2.41 -26.65 -3.53
CA TYR A 9 1.53 -25.96 -2.59
C TYR A 9 0.07 -26.13 -3.01
N ASN A 10 -0.42 -27.36 -2.85
CA ASN A 10 -1.78 -27.77 -3.18
C ASN A 10 -2.77 -27.13 -2.19
N LEU A 11 -3.20 -25.91 -2.49
CA LEU A 11 -4.32 -25.24 -1.85
C LEU A 11 -5.54 -25.32 -2.76
N ALA A 12 -6.70 -25.62 -2.14
CA ALA A 12 -7.92 -25.73 -2.90
C ALA A 12 -8.28 -24.38 -3.58
N PRO A 13 -8.85 -24.39 -4.80
CA PRO A 13 -9.02 -23.18 -5.61
C PRO A 13 -9.80 -22.07 -4.90
N GLU A 14 -10.79 -22.42 -4.06
CA GLU A 14 -11.57 -21.51 -3.25
C GLU A 14 -10.72 -20.71 -2.25
N PHE A 15 -9.78 -21.35 -1.54
CA PHE A 15 -8.87 -20.65 -0.62
C PHE A 15 -7.87 -19.77 -1.37
N SER A 16 -7.42 -20.20 -2.55
CA SER A 16 -6.48 -19.43 -3.36
C SER A 16 -7.08 -18.08 -3.82
N LYS A 17 -8.40 -18.00 -4.04
CA LYS A 17 -9.09 -16.75 -4.40
C LYS A 17 -8.95 -15.65 -3.34
N PHE A 18 -9.06 -16.00 -2.05
CA PHE A 18 -8.91 -15.04 -0.94
C PHE A 18 -7.47 -14.53 -0.77
N LEU A 19 -6.49 -15.20 -1.35
CA LEU A 19 -5.08 -14.79 -1.32
C LEU A 19 -4.68 -13.93 -2.52
N ASN A 20 -5.57 -13.69 -3.48
CA ASN A 20 -5.29 -12.80 -4.61
C ASN A 20 -5.39 -11.34 -4.18
N THR A 21 -4.53 -10.48 -4.73
CA THR A 21 -4.55 -9.04 -4.47
C THR A 21 -5.82 -8.42 -5.07
N PRO A 22 -6.72 -7.77 -4.30
CA PRO A 22 -7.95 -7.21 -4.86
C PRO A 22 -7.69 -6.15 -5.92
N GLU A 23 -8.56 -6.08 -6.92
CA GLU A 23 -8.54 -5.04 -7.95
C GLU A 23 -9.20 -3.76 -7.45
N VAL A 24 -8.73 -2.60 -7.91
CA VAL A 24 -9.36 -1.32 -7.57
C VAL A 24 -10.65 -1.16 -8.39
N ASP A 25 -11.70 -0.66 -7.76
CA ASP A 25 -12.99 -0.42 -8.37
C ASP A 25 -12.92 0.76 -9.37
N GLU A 26 -13.52 0.61 -10.56
CA GLU A 26 -13.45 1.62 -11.64
C GLU A 26 -13.82 3.06 -11.20
N PRO A 27 -14.88 3.30 -10.39
CA PRO A 27 -15.21 4.66 -9.92
C PRO A 27 -14.13 5.30 -9.04
N ILE A 28 -13.27 4.49 -8.41
CA ILE A 28 -12.14 4.94 -7.59
C ILE A 28 -10.95 5.30 -8.47
N ILE A 29 -10.69 4.54 -9.53
CA ILE A 29 -9.66 4.82 -10.53
C ILE A 29 -9.97 6.15 -11.24
N VAL A 30 -11.21 6.32 -11.68
CA VAL A 30 -11.69 7.58 -12.31
C VAL A 30 -11.56 8.76 -11.35
N LEU A 31 -11.81 8.58 -10.05
CA LEU A 31 -11.68 9.63 -9.04
C LEU A 31 -10.23 10.08 -8.80
N ALA A 32 -9.26 9.16 -8.86
CA ALA A 32 -7.84 9.50 -8.75
C ALA A 32 -7.29 10.17 -10.04
N SER A 33 -7.90 9.89 -11.19
CA SER A 33 -7.43 10.31 -12.51
C SER A 33 -7.63 11.79 -12.78
N SER A 34 -6.53 12.51 -13.08
CA SER A 34 -6.57 13.97 -13.28
C SER A 34 -7.15 14.42 -14.64
N SER A 35 -6.89 13.69 -15.73
CA SER A 35 -7.26 14.15 -17.10
C SER A 35 -7.39 13.10 -18.20
N ALA A 36 -7.06 11.82 -17.98
CA ALA A 36 -7.14 10.76 -19.00
C ALA A 36 -7.74 9.49 -18.41
N ILE A 37 -8.30 8.63 -19.27
CA ILE A 37 -8.67 7.25 -18.89
C ILE A 37 -7.34 6.47 -18.79
N PRO A 38 -6.95 5.98 -17.60
CA PRO A 38 -5.70 5.22 -17.44
C PRO A 38 -5.76 3.91 -18.22
N SER A 39 -4.62 3.42 -18.74
CA SER A 39 -4.55 2.05 -19.25
C SER A 39 -4.40 1.06 -18.09
N ASP A 40 -3.69 1.46 -17.05
CA ASP A 40 -3.56 0.74 -15.78
C ASP A 40 -4.01 1.63 -14.62
N ALA A 41 -4.72 1.05 -13.64
CA ALA A 41 -5.20 1.77 -12.46
C ALA A 41 -4.11 2.64 -11.80
N GLU A 42 -2.90 2.11 -11.70
CA GLU A 42 -1.74 2.75 -11.06
C GLU A 42 -1.27 4.03 -11.77
N GLU A 43 -1.63 4.27 -13.02
CA GLU A 43 -1.32 5.51 -13.75
C GLU A 43 -2.21 6.69 -13.33
N ALA A 44 -3.33 6.41 -12.66
CA ALA A 44 -4.15 7.45 -12.01
C ALA A 44 -3.44 8.11 -10.81
N LEU A 45 -2.46 7.43 -10.22
CA LEU A 45 -1.79 7.87 -8.99
C LEU A 45 -0.56 8.76 -9.28
N LYS A 46 -0.26 9.66 -8.34
CA LYS A 46 1.00 10.42 -8.34
C LYS A 46 2.20 9.47 -8.20
N PRO A 47 3.42 9.81 -8.66
CA PRO A 47 4.57 8.90 -8.62
C PRO A 47 4.88 8.30 -7.24
N GLU A 48 4.75 9.08 -6.16
CA GLU A 48 4.91 8.61 -4.78
C GLU A 48 3.81 7.62 -4.36
N GLU A 49 2.57 7.90 -4.74
CA GLU A 49 1.39 7.07 -4.44
C GLU A 49 1.42 5.77 -5.24
N LYS A 50 1.83 5.81 -6.52
CA LYS A 50 2.11 4.62 -7.35
C LYS A 50 3.18 3.74 -6.72
N ARG A 51 4.26 4.33 -6.19
CA ARG A 51 5.31 3.58 -5.46
C ARG A 51 4.78 2.93 -4.18
N ALA A 52 3.88 3.60 -3.45
CA ALA A 52 3.24 3.06 -2.25
C ALA A 52 2.27 1.90 -2.58
N GLU A 53 1.41 2.06 -3.61
CA GLU A 53 0.52 1.01 -4.11
C GLU A 53 1.33 -0.23 -4.52
N LEU A 54 2.38 -0.06 -5.33
CA LEU A 54 3.26 -1.16 -5.75
C LEU A 54 3.93 -1.87 -4.56
N ALA A 55 4.34 -1.13 -3.53
CA ALA A 55 4.90 -1.72 -2.31
C ALA A 55 3.85 -2.56 -1.55
N LEU A 56 2.62 -2.04 -1.40
CA LEU A 56 1.51 -2.74 -0.76
C LEU A 56 1.10 -4.00 -1.55
N ARG A 57 1.01 -3.93 -2.88
CA ARG A 57 0.70 -5.11 -3.73
C ARG A 57 1.79 -6.18 -3.63
N ARG A 58 3.07 -5.80 -3.57
CA ARG A 58 4.20 -6.75 -3.39
C ARG A 58 4.19 -7.39 -2.01
N ALA A 59 3.93 -6.63 -0.95
CA ALA A 59 3.78 -7.15 0.40
C ALA A 59 2.66 -8.20 0.48
N HIS A 60 1.49 -7.88 -0.09
CA HIS A 60 0.34 -8.80 -0.16
C HIS A 60 0.71 -10.12 -0.84
N VAL A 61 1.34 -10.04 -2.02
CA VAL A 61 1.77 -11.23 -2.77
C VAL A 61 2.79 -12.05 -1.99
N SER A 62 3.69 -11.41 -1.25
CA SER A 62 4.66 -12.09 -0.37
C SER A 62 3.97 -12.83 0.77
N ASP A 63 3.05 -12.18 1.50
CA ASP A 63 2.30 -12.80 2.58
C ASP A 63 1.36 -13.92 2.07
N ALA A 64 0.76 -13.74 0.90
CA ALA A 64 -0.02 -14.77 0.23
C ALA A 64 0.83 -16.01 -0.08
N TRP A 65 2.07 -15.83 -0.54
CA TRP A 65 3.02 -16.93 -0.73
C TRP A 65 3.45 -17.57 0.60
N ALA A 66 3.64 -16.78 1.66
CA ALA A 66 3.95 -17.31 2.99
C ALA A 66 2.82 -18.19 3.54
N ILE A 67 1.55 -17.76 3.43
CA ILE A 67 0.38 -18.58 3.77
C ILE A 67 0.35 -19.86 2.91
N ARG A 68 0.59 -19.74 1.59
CA ARG A 68 0.61 -20.89 0.67
C ARG A 68 1.64 -21.95 1.09
N ALA A 69 2.87 -21.53 1.35
CA ALA A 69 3.96 -22.42 1.77
C ALA A 69 3.73 -23.01 3.17
N ALA A 70 3.35 -22.17 4.14
CA ALA A 70 3.14 -22.61 5.53
C ALA A 70 1.96 -23.57 5.68
N THR A 71 0.89 -23.40 4.91
CA THR A 71 -0.27 -24.32 4.94
C THR A 71 0.12 -25.71 4.42
N ALA A 72 0.82 -25.76 3.29
CA ALA A 72 1.32 -27.03 2.73
C ALA A 72 2.34 -27.70 3.66
N ALA A 73 3.27 -26.94 4.23
CA ALA A 73 4.22 -27.44 5.21
C ALA A 73 3.50 -28.01 6.46
N SER A 74 2.53 -27.29 7.03
CA SER A 74 1.76 -27.76 8.19
C SER A 74 1.00 -29.06 7.89
N PHE A 75 0.42 -29.21 6.69
CA PHE A 75 -0.22 -30.44 6.25
C PHE A 75 0.76 -31.62 6.26
N PHE A 76 1.89 -31.51 5.55
CA PHE A 76 2.88 -32.58 5.48
C PHE A 76 3.51 -32.90 6.86
N THR A 77 3.76 -31.90 7.70
CA THR A 77 4.27 -32.08 9.06
C THR A 77 3.26 -32.81 9.97
N ARG A 78 1.97 -32.48 9.88
CA ARG A 78 0.91 -33.17 10.63
C ARG A 78 0.68 -34.60 10.12
N SER A 79 0.86 -34.83 8.82
CA SER A 79 0.85 -36.19 8.23
C SER A 79 2.05 -37.02 8.68
N SER A 80 3.26 -36.47 8.64
CA SER A 80 4.47 -37.18 9.07
C SER A 80 4.47 -37.49 10.57
N LEU A 81 3.86 -36.64 11.39
CA LEU A 81 3.63 -36.92 12.81
C LEU A 81 2.82 -38.21 13.06
N ARG A 82 1.83 -38.52 12.20
CA ARG A 82 1.08 -39.79 12.26
C ARG A 82 1.96 -40.99 11.92
N TRP A 83 2.83 -40.86 10.91
CA TRP A 83 3.79 -41.90 10.54
C TRP A 83 4.88 -42.10 11.61
N LEU A 84 5.40 -41.03 12.21
CA LEU A 84 6.39 -41.09 13.29
C LEU A 84 5.84 -41.76 14.55
N ARG A 85 4.57 -41.49 14.91
CA ARG A 85 3.90 -42.17 16.02
C ARG A 85 3.74 -43.67 15.72
N HIS A 86 3.25 -44.04 14.54
CA HIS A 86 3.18 -45.44 14.12
C HIS A 86 4.57 -46.12 14.13
N LEU A 87 5.60 -45.46 13.59
CA LEU A 87 6.97 -45.97 13.57
C LEU A 87 7.48 -46.24 14.99
N ARG A 88 7.29 -45.30 15.93
CA ARG A 88 7.63 -45.48 17.35
C ARG A 88 6.99 -46.73 17.93
N ASP A 89 5.71 -46.95 17.63
CA ASP A 89 4.95 -48.07 18.18
C ASP A 89 5.34 -49.42 17.53
N THR A 90 5.96 -49.41 16.33
CA THR A 90 6.52 -50.62 15.66
C THR A 90 7.97 -50.96 16.05
N ILE A 91 8.72 -50.02 16.63
CA ILE A 91 10.13 -50.26 17.00
C ILE A 91 10.20 -51.15 18.26
N PRO A 92 11.01 -52.23 18.27
CA PRO A 92 11.20 -53.06 19.46
C PRO A 92 11.65 -52.26 20.67
N ALA A 93 11.03 -52.46 21.84
CA ALA A 93 11.32 -51.72 23.07
C ALA A 93 12.77 -51.80 23.54
N SER A 94 13.53 -52.83 23.12
CA SER A 94 14.97 -52.95 23.38
C SER A 94 15.81 -51.89 22.66
N ASN A 95 15.34 -51.30 21.57
CA ASN A 95 16.07 -50.28 20.81
C ASN A 95 15.82 -48.87 21.38
N ILE A 96 16.34 -48.64 22.60
CA ILE A 96 16.19 -47.38 23.35
C ILE A 96 16.62 -46.16 22.52
N ARG A 97 17.70 -46.28 21.72
CA ARG A 97 18.20 -45.19 20.87
C ARG A 97 17.17 -44.80 19.80
N ALA A 98 16.61 -45.77 19.08
CA ALA A 98 15.61 -45.48 18.06
C ALA A 98 14.33 -44.84 18.65
N HIS A 99 13.89 -45.28 19.84
CA HIS A 99 12.79 -44.63 20.57
C HIS A 99 13.11 -43.17 20.93
N GLN A 100 14.32 -42.89 21.42
CA GLN A 100 14.77 -41.53 21.73
C GLN A 100 14.83 -40.63 20.48
N ASP A 101 15.34 -41.14 19.37
CA ASP A 101 15.47 -40.36 18.13
C ASP A 101 14.11 -40.10 17.47
N VAL A 102 13.20 -41.08 17.47
CA VAL A 102 11.82 -40.86 17.01
C VAL A 102 11.08 -39.89 17.93
N ALA A 103 11.31 -39.91 19.24
CA ALA A 103 10.74 -38.90 20.16
C ALA A 103 11.22 -37.48 19.85
N LYS A 104 12.50 -37.28 19.51
CA LYS A 104 13.03 -35.97 19.04
C LYS A 104 12.36 -35.54 17.73
N LEU A 105 12.16 -36.47 16.79
CA LEU A 105 11.48 -36.18 15.51
C LEU A 105 10.02 -35.81 15.71
N ILE A 106 9.30 -36.48 16.63
CA ILE A 106 7.93 -36.14 17.02
C ILE A 106 7.87 -34.71 17.57
N ALA A 107 8.71 -34.37 18.55
CA ALA A 107 8.76 -33.02 19.13
C ALA A 107 9.12 -31.95 18.07
N THR A 108 10.05 -32.26 17.16
CA THR A 108 10.45 -31.38 16.06
C THR A 108 9.30 -31.14 15.07
N ALA A 109 8.52 -32.18 14.76
CA ALA A 109 7.34 -32.08 13.90
C ALA A 109 6.22 -31.28 14.59
N GLU A 110 5.96 -31.49 15.87
CA GLU A 110 4.97 -30.72 16.64
C GLU A 110 5.33 -29.23 16.67
N PHE A 111 6.58 -28.88 17.00
CA PHE A 111 7.09 -27.51 16.92
C PHE A 111 6.97 -26.89 15.51
N SER A 112 7.24 -27.67 14.46
CA SER A 112 7.13 -27.21 13.07
C SER A 112 5.66 -26.98 12.65
N ALA A 113 4.73 -27.79 13.16
CA ALA A 113 3.29 -27.64 12.91
C ALA A 113 2.72 -26.38 13.59
N ASP A 114 3.23 -26.01 14.77
CA ASP A 114 2.86 -24.78 15.48
C ASP A 114 3.53 -23.53 14.87
N THR A 115 4.79 -23.64 14.46
CA THR A 115 5.50 -22.57 13.75
C THR A 115 4.81 -22.22 12.43
N THR A 116 4.44 -23.23 11.63
CA THR A 116 3.70 -23.01 10.38
C THR A 116 2.31 -22.40 10.62
N PHE A 117 1.59 -22.82 11.66
CA PHE A 117 0.33 -22.18 12.06
C PHE A 117 0.51 -20.70 12.43
N ASN A 118 1.56 -20.36 13.18
CA ASN A 118 1.89 -18.98 13.52
C ASN A 118 2.24 -18.14 12.28
N VAL A 119 2.98 -18.68 11.31
CA VAL A 119 3.22 -17.99 10.02
C VAL A 119 1.91 -17.68 9.30
N VAL A 120 1.00 -18.67 9.16
CA VAL A 120 -0.33 -18.44 8.56
C VAL A 120 -1.09 -17.34 9.31
N LYS A 121 -1.12 -17.38 10.64
CA LYS A 121 -1.80 -16.40 11.50
C LYS A 121 -1.25 -14.98 11.32
N PHE A 122 0.08 -14.82 11.30
CA PHE A 122 0.71 -13.50 11.17
C PHE A 122 0.64 -12.95 9.75
N SER A 123 0.89 -13.76 8.71
CA SER A 123 0.71 -13.30 7.32
C SER A 123 -0.75 -13.03 6.97
N SER A 124 -1.71 -13.78 7.53
CA SER A 124 -3.15 -13.45 7.37
C SER A 124 -3.48 -12.09 8.01
N ARG A 125 -2.91 -11.79 9.19
CA ARG A 125 -3.02 -10.47 9.83
C ARG A 125 -2.30 -9.37 9.03
N ALA A 126 -1.19 -9.68 8.36
CA ALA A 126 -0.46 -8.73 7.51
C ALA A 126 -1.26 -8.39 6.24
N ILE A 127 -1.80 -9.39 5.53
CA ILE A 127 -2.74 -9.19 4.41
C ILE A 127 -3.96 -8.39 4.87
N ALA A 128 -4.57 -8.80 5.99
CA ALA A 128 -5.66 -8.06 6.57
C ALA A 128 -5.25 -6.62 6.92
N SER A 129 -4.02 -6.36 7.35
CA SER A 129 -3.55 -5.00 7.65
C SER A 129 -3.19 -4.18 6.41
N GLN A 130 -2.85 -4.81 5.29
CA GLN A 130 -2.55 -4.15 4.02
C GLN A 130 -3.84 -3.79 3.26
N ILE A 131 -4.84 -4.69 3.24
CA ILE A 131 -6.13 -4.45 2.57
C ILE A 131 -7.17 -3.84 3.53
N ALA A 132 -7.46 -4.48 4.67
CA ALA A 132 -8.47 -4.03 5.62
C ALA A 132 -7.94 -3.07 6.70
N GLY A 133 -6.63 -3.10 7.00
CA GLY A 133 -5.93 -2.14 7.86
C GLY A 133 -5.65 -0.82 7.15
N LEU A 134 -6.67 -0.33 6.42
CA LEU A 134 -6.80 0.99 5.85
C LEU A 134 -5.76 1.44 4.82
N ASN A 135 -4.51 1.01 4.83
CA ASN A 135 -3.43 1.64 4.07
C ASN A 135 -3.72 1.71 2.56
N ARG A 136 -4.08 0.59 1.93
CA ARG A 136 -4.41 0.58 0.51
C ARG A 136 -5.70 1.35 0.22
N ARG A 137 -6.75 1.12 1.00
CA ARG A 137 -8.05 1.81 0.80
C ARG A 137 -7.95 3.33 1.03
N LEU A 138 -7.23 3.80 2.04
CA LEU A 138 -6.98 5.22 2.30
C LEU A 138 -6.13 5.85 1.21
N LEU A 139 -5.12 5.15 0.68
CA LEU A 139 -4.31 5.63 -0.43
C LEU A 139 -5.21 5.99 -1.62
N TRP A 140 -6.13 5.10 -1.97
CA TRP A 140 -7.10 5.31 -3.04
C TRP A 140 -8.21 6.33 -2.69
N LEU A 141 -8.66 6.39 -1.44
CA LEU A 141 -9.63 7.40 -0.97
C LEU A 141 -9.01 8.77 -0.65
N ARG A 142 -7.69 8.95 -0.79
CA ARG A 142 -7.00 10.22 -0.48
C ARG A 142 -7.53 11.38 -1.31
N HIS A 143 -7.89 11.12 -2.56
CA HIS A 143 -8.43 12.09 -3.51
C HIS A 143 -9.95 12.31 -3.34
N TRP A 144 -10.63 11.50 -2.51
CA TRP A 144 -12.06 11.63 -2.28
C TRP A 144 -12.39 12.80 -1.34
N GLN A 145 -12.99 13.84 -1.90
CA GLN A 145 -13.47 15.01 -1.15
C GLN A 145 -14.82 14.73 -0.48
N ALA A 146 -14.79 13.88 0.54
CA ALA A 146 -15.91 13.55 1.40
C ALA A 146 -15.57 13.74 2.88
N ASP A 147 -16.61 13.81 3.71
CA ASP A 147 -16.49 13.80 5.16
C ASP A 147 -15.63 12.62 5.64
N VAL A 148 -14.78 12.90 6.62
CA VAL A 148 -13.81 11.97 7.21
C VAL A 148 -14.53 10.71 7.70
N LYS A 149 -15.69 10.84 8.37
CA LYS A 149 -16.48 9.70 8.87
C LYS A 149 -16.91 8.74 7.76
N HIS A 150 -17.26 9.27 6.58
CA HIS A 150 -17.65 8.47 5.42
C HIS A 150 -16.47 7.76 4.78
N ARG A 151 -15.31 8.43 4.69
CA ARG A 151 -14.03 7.81 4.26
C ARG A 151 -13.61 6.65 5.16
N TRP A 152 -13.63 6.81 6.49
CA TRP A 152 -13.30 5.73 7.42
C TRP A 152 -14.29 4.56 7.32
N ARG A 153 -15.60 4.82 7.21
CA ARG A 153 -16.61 3.77 7.04
C ARG A 153 -16.40 2.92 5.79
N LEU A 154 -16.15 3.56 4.64
CA LEU A 154 -15.86 2.85 3.39
C LEU A 154 -14.53 2.09 3.45
N ALA A 155 -13.50 2.68 4.06
CA ALA A 155 -12.19 2.04 4.17
C ALA A 155 -12.18 0.82 5.13
N SER A 156 -12.98 0.85 6.21
CA SER A 156 -13.07 -0.23 7.20
C SER A 156 -14.12 -1.31 6.90
N ALA A 157 -14.80 -1.27 5.75
CA ALA A 157 -15.79 -2.28 5.37
C ALA A 157 -15.16 -3.69 5.25
N PRO A 158 -15.91 -4.79 5.38
CA PRO A 158 -15.42 -6.11 5.00
C PRO A 158 -14.98 -6.16 3.53
N ILE A 159 -14.09 -7.09 3.18
CA ILE A 159 -13.77 -7.43 1.79
C ILE A 159 -14.60 -8.67 1.47
N LEU A 160 -15.58 -8.52 0.59
CA LEU A 160 -16.53 -9.58 0.22
C LEU A 160 -16.27 -10.16 -1.18
N GLU A 161 -15.46 -9.49 -1.98
CA GLU A 161 -15.28 -9.74 -3.41
C GLU A 161 -13.79 -9.65 -3.81
N ASN A 162 -13.48 -9.93 -5.07
CA ASN A 162 -12.17 -9.67 -5.69
C ASN A 162 -11.88 -8.17 -5.92
N LYS A 163 -12.80 -7.28 -5.53
CA LYS A 163 -12.67 -5.83 -5.60
C LYS A 163 -12.24 -5.24 -4.25
N LEU A 164 -11.49 -4.13 -4.31
CA LEU A 164 -10.92 -3.47 -3.15
C LEU A 164 -12.01 -2.88 -2.25
N PHE A 165 -13.07 -2.34 -2.83
CA PHE A 165 -14.24 -1.81 -2.11
C PHE A 165 -15.50 -2.66 -2.38
N GLY A 166 -15.75 -3.08 -3.63
CA GLY A 166 -16.86 -3.98 -3.99
C GLY A 166 -18.23 -3.43 -3.61
N SER A 167 -19.14 -4.30 -3.20
CA SER A 167 -20.50 -3.94 -2.74
C SER A 167 -20.59 -2.86 -1.65
N ALA A 168 -19.52 -2.58 -0.88
CA ALA A 168 -19.49 -1.45 0.07
C ALA A 168 -19.46 -0.07 -0.62
N LEU A 169 -19.06 -0.01 -1.89
CA LEU A 169 -19.02 1.21 -2.70
C LEU A 169 -20.40 1.57 -3.27
N GLU A 170 -21.20 0.57 -3.64
CA GLU A 170 -22.47 0.73 -4.36
C GLU A 170 -23.45 1.75 -3.74
N PRO A 171 -23.71 1.75 -2.41
CA PRO A 171 -24.62 2.73 -1.78
C PRO A 171 -24.14 4.19 -1.83
N LEU A 172 -22.88 4.43 -2.20
CA LEU A 172 -22.25 5.75 -2.26
C LEU A 172 -22.11 6.28 -3.69
N LEU A 173 -22.43 5.46 -4.70
CA LEU A 173 -22.31 5.85 -6.10
C LEU A 173 -23.55 6.62 -6.57
N ILE A 174 -23.32 7.72 -7.29
CA ILE A 174 -24.38 8.48 -7.95
C ILE A 174 -24.31 8.19 -9.45
N GLU A 175 -25.46 7.86 -10.05
CA GLU A 175 -25.57 7.74 -11.50
C GLU A 175 -25.64 9.12 -12.15
N THR A 176 -24.68 9.39 -13.05
CA THR A 176 -24.63 10.63 -13.82
C THR A 176 -25.62 10.62 -14.98
N ARG A 177 -25.88 11.79 -15.59
CA ARG A 177 -26.69 11.90 -16.82
C ARG A 177 -26.19 11.04 -17.99
N THR A 178 -24.94 10.59 -17.95
CA THR A 178 -24.32 9.69 -18.94
C THR A 178 -24.38 8.20 -18.52
N LYS A 179 -25.21 7.85 -17.53
CA LYS A 179 -25.36 6.52 -16.94
C LYS A 179 -24.09 5.92 -16.32
N LYS A 180 -23.08 6.76 -16.06
CA LYS A 180 -21.86 6.33 -15.34
C LYS A 180 -22.05 6.53 -13.84
N LYS A 181 -21.83 5.46 -13.07
CA LYS A 181 -21.74 5.52 -11.60
C LYS A 181 -20.41 6.18 -11.20
N ILE A 182 -20.47 7.27 -10.44
CA ILE A 182 -19.28 7.95 -9.88
C ILE A 182 -19.44 8.18 -8.39
N LEU A 183 -18.32 8.29 -7.68
CA LEU A 183 -18.34 8.82 -6.31
C LEU A 183 -18.66 10.32 -6.33
N PRO A 184 -19.55 10.82 -5.45
CA PRO A 184 -19.82 12.25 -5.34
C PRO A 184 -18.57 12.99 -4.84
N SER A 185 -18.16 14.02 -5.59
CA SER A 185 -17.26 15.06 -5.10
C SER A 185 -18.09 16.23 -4.55
N LEU A 186 -17.91 16.58 -3.27
CA LEU A 186 -18.65 17.70 -2.65
C LEU A 186 -18.43 19.02 -3.39
N PHE A 187 -17.25 19.21 -3.96
CA PHE A 187 -17.02 20.20 -5.00
C PHE A 187 -17.49 19.64 -6.33
N ARG A 188 -18.73 19.98 -6.68
CA ARG A 188 -19.17 20.14 -8.07
C ARG A 188 -18.11 21.01 -8.74
N ARG A 189 -17.29 20.41 -9.62
CA ARG A 189 -16.33 21.13 -10.47
C ARG A 189 -17.13 22.26 -11.12
N SER A 190 -16.92 23.51 -10.70
CA SER A 190 -17.47 24.61 -11.47
C SER A 190 -16.79 24.51 -12.82
N GLU A 191 -17.59 24.33 -13.86
CA GLU A 191 -17.16 24.73 -15.19
C GLU A 191 -16.94 26.23 -15.07
N SER A 192 -15.71 26.62 -14.75
CA SER A 192 -15.28 28.00 -14.79
C SER A 192 -15.30 28.40 -16.26
N ARG A 193 -16.49 28.78 -16.73
CA ARG A 193 -16.67 29.62 -17.92
C ARG A 193 -15.58 30.67 -17.83
N SER A 194 -14.67 30.63 -18.79
CA SER A 194 -13.70 31.70 -18.95
C SER A 194 -14.48 33.01 -19.02
N PRO A 195 -14.23 33.98 -18.13
CA PRO A 195 -14.85 35.28 -18.27
C PRO A 195 -14.28 35.92 -19.53
N GLN A 196 -15.06 35.85 -20.62
CA GLN A 196 -14.81 36.58 -21.86
C GLN A 196 -14.67 38.07 -21.50
N PRO A 197 -13.49 38.69 -21.63
CA PRO A 197 -13.37 40.12 -21.42
C PRO A 197 -14.11 40.82 -22.56
N PHE A 198 -15.16 41.57 -22.23
CA PHE A 198 -15.88 42.39 -23.20
C PHE A 198 -14.91 43.32 -23.94
N ARG A 199 -14.71 43.09 -25.24
CA ARG A 199 -14.09 44.10 -26.11
C ARG A 199 -15.01 45.31 -26.19
N ARG A 200 -14.63 46.42 -25.57
CA ARG A 200 -15.19 47.75 -25.85
C ARG A 200 -14.13 48.65 -26.46
N GLY A 201 -14.56 49.43 -27.45
CA GLY A 201 -13.69 50.02 -28.46
C GLY A 201 -12.82 51.18 -27.99
N SER A 202 -11.79 51.42 -28.79
CA SER A 202 -10.86 52.54 -28.77
C SER A 202 -11.53 53.91 -28.95
N PHE A 203 -11.17 54.89 -28.13
CA PHE A 203 -11.12 56.30 -28.51
C PHE A 203 -9.96 57.04 -27.80
N ARG A 204 -9.16 57.75 -28.61
CA ARG A 204 -8.24 58.87 -28.31
C ARG A 204 -8.60 59.97 -29.32
N PRO A 205 -8.26 61.28 -29.16
CA PRO A 205 -7.07 61.85 -28.53
C PRO A 205 -7.42 62.98 -27.51
N PHE A 206 -6.69 64.07 -27.20
CA PHE A 206 -5.44 64.69 -27.72
C PHE A 206 -4.76 65.66 -26.71
N TYR A 207 -3.60 66.19 -27.09
CA TYR A 207 -2.84 67.36 -26.59
C TYR A 207 -2.25 67.43 -25.16
N GLN A 208 -1.17 68.22 -25.09
CA GLN A 208 -0.03 68.33 -24.13
C GLN A 208 0.08 69.85 -23.73
N PRO A 209 1.12 70.45 -23.04
CA PRO A 209 2.47 69.96 -22.62
C PRO A 209 3.09 70.52 -21.27
N TYR A 210 4.36 70.10 -21.00
CA TYR A 210 5.45 70.76 -20.19
C TYR A 210 5.29 70.98 -18.66
N TYR A 211 6.30 70.95 -17.77
CA TYR A 211 7.80 70.97 -17.81
C TYR A 211 8.41 70.10 -16.65
N PRO A 212 9.76 70.01 -16.38
CA PRO A 212 10.37 68.84 -15.72
C PRO A 212 11.04 69.13 -14.34
N ARG A 213 11.46 68.08 -13.60
CA ARG A 213 12.43 68.26 -12.50
C ARG A 213 13.42 67.10 -12.30
N PHE A 214 14.67 67.52 -12.17
CA PHE A 214 15.94 66.82 -12.12
C PHE A 214 16.14 65.72 -11.05
N GLN A 215 16.96 64.73 -11.44
CA GLN A 215 18.07 64.09 -10.71
C GLN A 215 17.91 63.63 -9.24
N ARG A 216 18.18 62.34 -8.99
CA ARG A 216 19.47 61.87 -8.39
C ARG A 216 19.62 60.33 -8.39
N GLN A 217 20.67 59.84 -9.03
CA GLN A 217 21.52 58.72 -8.57
C GLN A 217 22.89 59.35 -8.21
N PRO A 218 23.73 58.80 -7.28
CA PRO A 218 24.33 57.45 -7.29
C PRO A 218 24.34 56.77 -5.89
N GLY A 219 24.93 55.60 -5.63
CA GLY A 219 25.57 54.60 -6.50
C GLY A 219 26.29 53.46 -5.71
N PHE A 220 26.97 52.60 -6.46
CA PHE A 220 27.86 51.48 -6.11
C PHE A 220 28.42 51.30 -4.69
N ARG A 221 28.30 50.07 -4.15
CA ARG A 221 29.35 49.18 -3.55
C ARG A 221 28.70 48.14 -2.62
N GLN A 222 29.30 46.99 -2.28
CA GLN A 222 30.21 46.10 -3.02
C GLN A 222 30.12 44.70 -2.37
N GLN A 223 30.49 43.65 -3.10
CA GLN A 223 30.56 42.27 -2.62
C GLN A 223 31.95 42.00 -2.00
N THR A 224 31.98 41.46 -0.77
CA THR A 224 33.10 40.73 -0.13
C THR A 224 32.50 39.99 1.07
N ASP A 225 32.45 38.67 1.13
CA ASP A 225 33.53 37.68 1.31
C ASP A 225 33.69 37.22 2.77
N ARG A 226 33.33 35.93 2.97
CA ARG A 226 34.14 34.92 3.68
C ARG A 226 34.18 34.88 5.21
N ILE A 227 34.37 33.64 5.70
CA ILE A 227 34.88 33.17 7.02
C ILE A 227 33.80 32.57 7.96
N GLU A 228 33.65 31.24 7.90
CA GLU A 228 33.54 30.40 9.11
C GLU A 228 34.93 30.32 9.77
N PRO A 229 35.03 30.21 11.11
CA PRO A 229 35.20 28.87 11.71
C PRO A 229 34.57 28.73 13.12
N GLY A 230 34.37 27.49 13.61
CA GLY A 230 33.90 27.36 15.00
C GLY A 230 33.68 25.98 15.61
N ASP A 231 34.25 24.90 15.08
CA ASP A 231 34.16 23.57 15.70
C ASP A 231 34.82 23.56 17.11
N ARG A 232 34.05 23.25 18.19
CA ARG A 232 34.66 22.86 19.48
C ARG A 232 33.71 22.14 20.47
N TYR A 233 34.18 20.98 20.94
CA TYR A 233 33.80 20.21 22.14
C TYR A 233 32.48 19.39 22.17
N ARG A 234 32.62 18.09 21.85
CA ARG A 234 32.44 17.01 22.86
C ARG A 234 33.10 15.67 22.47
N ARG A 235 34.39 15.52 22.80
CA ARG A 235 34.92 14.23 23.32
C ARG A 235 34.68 14.25 24.83
N GLY A 236 34.37 13.17 25.55
CA GLY A 236 34.11 11.77 25.18
C GLY A 236 34.23 10.92 26.46
N LEU A 237 33.57 9.76 26.56
CA LEU A 237 33.78 8.80 27.67
C LEU A 237 33.50 7.36 27.22
N HIS A 238 34.21 6.40 27.82
CA HIS A 238 34.42 5.02 27.38
C HIS A 238 33.19 4.08 27.39
N PRO A 239 33.26 2.98 26.62
CA PRO A 239 32.82 1.65 27.03
C PRO A 239 33.99 0.77 27.52
N ARG A 240 33.81 0.06 28.64
CA ARG A 240 34.68 -1.05 29.09
C ARG A 240 34.09 -2.39 28.61
N ARG A 241 34.95 -3.37 28.29
CA ARG A 241 34.58 -4.74 27.92
C ARG A 241 34.14 -5.57 29.13
N GLN A 242 33.11 -6.41 28.96
CA GLN A 242 32.98 -7.85 29.30
C GLN A 242 31.85 -8.39 28.38
N PHE A 243 31.83 -9.60 27.81
CA PHE A 243 32.70 -10.78 27.88
C PHE A 243 33.26 -11.13 26.49
#